data_AF-A0A971MFV8-F1
#
_entry.id   AF-A0A971MFV8-F1
#
_cell.length_a   1.000
_cell.length_b   1.000
_cell.length_c   1.000
_cell.angle_alpha   90.00
_cell.angle_beta   90.00
_cell.angle_gamma   90.00
#
_symmetry.space_group_name_H-M   'P 1'
#
loop_
_entity.id
_entity.type
_entity.pdbx_description
1 polymer ?
#
loop_
_entity_poly.entity_id
_entity_poly.type
_entity_poly.pdbx_seq_one_letter_code
_entity_poly.pdbx_strand_id
1 'polypeptide(L)'
;IRDEGLLDSALNLPFQSFDGEDIYKTIQAKAARLGFSLINNHPFVDGNKRIGILVMLVFLEINGIEIICTDEELVELGLGVADGSVSYKDLLNWIIDHS
;
A
#
# COMPACT_ATOMS: atom_id res chain seq x y z
N ILE A 1 18.64 1.00 -0.11
CA ILE A 1 17.70 1.58 0.87
C ILE A 1 18.23 2.96 1.25
N ARG A 2 17.36 3.96 1.46
CA ARG A 2 17.73 5.30 1.93
C ARG A 2 17.63 5.37 3.45
N ASP A 3 16.56 4.83 4.00
CA ASP A 3 16.26 4.81 5.43
C ASP A 3 15.58 3.49 5.80
N GLU A 4 16.27 2.67 6.59
CA GLU A 4 15.77 1.37 7.05
C GLU A 4 14.66 1.51 8.09
N GLY A 5 14.70 2.54 8.94
CA GLY A 5 13.66 2.76 9.93
C GLY A 5 12.31 3.13 9.30
N LEU A 6 12.34 3.92 8.22
CA LEU A 6 11.13 4.22 7.44
C LEU A 6 10.60 2.99 6.69
N LEU A 7 11.49 2.08 6.27
CA LEU A 7 11.09 0.82 5.64
C LEU A 7 10.42 -0.09 6.67
N ASP A 8 11.08 -0.33 7.80
CA ASP A 8 10.57 -1.17 8.88
C ASP A 8 9.23 -0.64 9.42
N SER A 9 9.11 0.68 9.57
CA SER A 9 7.85 1.32 9.95
C SER A 9 6.73 1.01 8.95
N ALA A 10 7.00 1.15 7.65
CA ALA A 10 6.01 0.88 6.60
C ALA A 10 5.59 -0.61 6.55
N LEU A 11 6.53 -1.53 6.80
CA LEU A 11 6.28 -2.98 6.80
C LEU A 11 5.49 -3.45 8.03
N ASN A 12 5.70 -2.82 9.19
CA ASN A 12 5.04 -3.21 10.45
C ASN A 12 3.67 -2.54 10.64
N LEU A 13 3.43 -1.37 10.05
CA LEU A 13 2.17 -0.62 10.20
C LEU A 13 0.90 -1.45 9.92
N PRO A 14 0.82 -2.25 8.83
CA PRO A 14 -0.35 -3.07 8.52
C PRO A 14 -0.73 -4.08 9.61
N PHE A 15 0.22 -4.46 10.46
CA PHE A 15 0.04 -5.50 11.49
C PHE A 15 -0.04 -4.92 12.91
N GLN A 16 -0.16 -3.59 13.03
CA GLN A 16 -0.38 -2.98 14.33
C GLN A 16 -1.76 -3.34 14.89
N SER A 17 -1.78 -3.59 16.19
CA SER A 17 -2.98 -3.91 16.96
C SER A 17 -3.11 -2.99 18.17
N PHE A 18 -4.35 -2.78 18.61
CA PHE A 18 -4.68 -2.07 19.83
C PHE A 18 -5.73 -2.89 20.59
N ASP A 19 -5.49 -3.11 21.89
CA ASP A 19 -6.36 -3.93 22.74
C ASP A 19 -6.63 -5.34 22.19
N GLY A 20 -5.61 -5.95 21.57
CA GLY A 20 -5.70 -7.29 20.96
C GLY A 20 -6.38 -7.33 19.59
N GLU A 21 -6.89 -6.20 19.09
CA GLU A 21 -7.58 -6.11 17.81
C GLU A 21 -6.70 -5.42 16.75
N ASP A 22 -6.65 -5.99 15.54
CA ASP A 22 -5.94 -5.37 14.42
C ASP A 22 -6.55 -4.01 14.07
N ILE A 23 -5.69 -2.99 13.91
CA ILE A 23 -6.12 -1.67 13.43
C ILE A 23 -6.65 -1.79 11.99
N TYR A 24 -5.94 -2.55 11.16
CA TYR A 24 -6.31 -2.83 9.77
C TYR A 24 -6.96 -4.21 9.67
N LYS A 25 -8.29 -4.25 9.76
CA LYS A 25 -9.06 -5.48 9.98
C LYS A 25 -9.15 -6.43 8.78
N THR A 26 -8.91 -5.96 7.57
CA THR A 26 -9.02 -6.77 6.33
C THR A 26 -7.68 -6.83 5.60
N ILE A 27 -7.50 -7.86 4.78
CA ILE A 27 -6.31 -7.98 3.92
C ILE A 27 -6.18 -6.76 3.00
N GLN A 28 -7.29 -6.29 2.43
CA GLN A 28 -7.33 -5.08 1.60
C GLN A 28 -6.88 -3.84 2.39
N ALA A 29 -7.32 -3.69 3.65
CA ALA A 29 -6.89 -2.58 4.51
C ALA A 29 -5.39 -2.65 4.83
N LYS A 30 -4.86 -3.86 5.07
CA LYS A 30 -3.44 -4.10 5.27
C LYS A 30 -2.63 -3.78 4.02
N ALA A 31 -3.10 -4.23 2.85
CA ALA A 31 -2.49 -3.93 1.55
C ALA A 31 -2.45 -2.43 1.25
N ALA A 32 -3.59 -1.75 1.41
CA ALA A 32 -3.68 -0.29 1.24
C ALA A 32 -2.69 0.42 2.15
N ARG A 33 -2.61 0.01 3.43
CA ARG A 33 -1.70 0.63 4.40
C ARG A 33 -0.24 0.40 4.03
N LEU A 34 0.09 -0.79 3.55
CA LEU A 34 1.44 -1.16 3.13
C LEU A 34 1.88 -0.31 1.94
N GLY A 35 1.10 -0.31 0.85
CA GLY A 35 1.36 0.49 -0.35
C GLY A 35 1.46 1.98 -0.03
N PHE A 36 0.47 2.53 0.69
CA PHE A 36 0.42 3.94 1.04
C PHE A 36 1.64 4.38 1.86
N SER A 37 2.10 3.56 2.82
CA SER A 37 3.27 3.89 3.64
C SER A 37 4.57 3.83 2.87
N LEU A 38 4.75 2.83 2.00
CA LEU A 38 5.97 2.72 1.19
C LEU A 38 6.11 3.88 0.20
N ILE A 39 4.99 4.37 -0.34
CA ILE A 39 4.99 5.52 -1.25
C ILE A 39 5.35 6.80 -0.48
N ASN A 40 4.68 7.07 0.64
CA ASN A 40 4.78 8.35 1.36
C ASN A 40 5.98 8.45 2.31
N ASN A 41 6.46 7.35 2.88
CA ASN A 41 7.59 7.38 3.80
C ASN A 41 8.94 7.48 3.05
N HIS A 42 8.94 7.24 1.74
CA HIS A 42 10.12 7.28 0.88
C HIS A 42 11.35 6.50 1.43
N PRO A 43 11.23 5.22 1.85
CA PRO A 43 12.35 4.49 2.42
C PRO A 43 13.47 4.16 1.42
N PHE A 44 13.20 4.23 0.11
CA PHE A 44 14.17 3.97 -0.95
C PHE A 44 14.73 5.27 -1.53
N VAL A 45 15.94 5.18 -2.10
CA VAL A 45 16.61 6.30 -2.79
C VAL A 45 15.78 6.79 -3.98
N ASP A 46 15.19 5.85 -4.72
CA ASP A 46 14.22 6.10 -5.77
C ASP A 46 13.27 4.89 -5.88
N GLY A 47 12.19 5.02 -6.65
CA GLY A 47 11.29 3.92 -6.99
C GLY A 47 10.19 3.67 -5.96
N ASN A 48 10.05 4.51 -4.92
CA ASN A 48 9.06 4.35 -3.86
C ASN A 48 7.63 4.10 -4.39
N LYS A 49 7.22 4.81 -5.45
CA LYS A 49 5.93 4.59 -6.14
C LYS A 49 5.79 3.17 -6.70
N ARG A 50 6.75 2.76 -7.53
CA ARG A 50 6.78 1.44 -8.18
C ARG A 50 6.84 0.31 -7.15
N ILE A 51 7.69 0.45 -6.15
CA ILE A 51 7.84 -0.54 -5.09
C ILE A 51 6.58 -0.60 -4.22
N GLY A 52 6.00 0.54 -3.84
CA GLY A 52 4.77 0.57 -3.05
C GLY A 52 3.58 -0.10 -3.73
N ILE A 53 3.36 0.20 -5.02
CA ILE A 53 2.33 -0.47 -5.82
C ILE A 53 2.61 -1.97 -5.97
N LEU A 54 3.84 -2.35 -6.34
CA LEU A 54 4.18 -3.75 -6.53
C LEU A 54 4.04 -4.57 -5.25
N VAL A 55 4.51 -4.05 -4.12
CA VAL A 55 4.40 -4.72 -2.82
C VAL A 55 2.94 -4.85 -2.39
N MET A 56 2.11 -3.84 -2.65
CA MET A 56 0.67 -3.91 -2.40
C MET A 56 0.01 -5.03 -3.23
N LEU A 57 0.29 -5.10 -4.54
CA LEU A 57 -0.27 -6.11 -5.43
C LEU A 57 0.18 -7.52 -5.05
N VAL A 58 1.49 -7.72 -4.81
CA VAL A 58 2.04 -9.01 -4.37
C VAL A 58 1.43 -9.43 -3.03
N PHE A 59 1.25 -8.50 -2.09
CA PHE A 59 0.63 -8.81 -0.80
C PHE A 59 -0.84 -9.26 -0.97
N LEU A 60 -1.59 -8.66 -1.90
CA LEU A 60 -2.95 -9.10 -2.22
C LEU A 60 -2.94 -10.50 -2.87
N GLU A 61 -2.08 -10.71 -3.86
CA GLU A 61 -1.98 -11.96 -4.61
C GLU A 61 -1.63 -13.16 -3.71
N ILE A 62 -0.65 -13.02 -2.81
CA ILE A 62 -0.28 -14.10 -1.87
C ILE A 62 -1.39 -14.41 -0.85
N ASN A 63 -2.33 -13.47 -0.64
CA ASN A 63 -3.51 -13.67 0.20
C ASN A 63 -4.75 -14.11 -0.63
N GLY A 64 -4.57 -14.44 -1.91
CA GLY A 64 -5.63 -14.94 -2.78
C GLY A 64 -6.58 -13.86 -3.30
N ILE A 65 -6.15 -12.59 -3.30
CA ILE A 65 -6.92 -11.48 -3.85
C ILE A 65 -6.23 -11.03 -5.14
N GLU A 66 -6.92 -11.20 -6.26
CA GLU A 66 -6.46 -10.73 -7.57
C GLU A 66 -7.05 -9.35 -7.84
N ILE A 67 -6.22 -8.41 -8.31
CA ILE A 67 -6.66 -7.08 -8.73
C ILE A 67 -6.76 -7.06 -10.25
N ILE A 68 -7.95 -6.74 -10.77
CA ILE A 68 -8.19 -6.63 -12.21
C ILE A 68 -8.16 -5.15 -12.60
N CYS A 69 -7.05 -4.71 -13.17
CA CYS A 69 -6.86 -3.34 -13.62
C CYS A 69 -5.88 -3.27 -14.81
N THR A 70 -5.81 -2.10 -15.43
CA THR A 70 -4.83 -1.76 -16.46
C THR A 70 -3.54 -1.20 -15.85
N ASP A 71 -2.46 -1.21 -16.64
CA ASP A 71 -1.19 -0.60 -16.23
C ASP A 71 -1.33 0.92 -16.04
N GLU A 72 -2.12 1.59 -16.88
CA GLU A 72 -2.45 3.01 -16.73
C GLU A 72 -3.09 3.32 -15.37
N GLU A 73 -4.08 2.52 -14.93
CA GLU A 73 -4.74 2.70 -13.63
C GLU A 73 -3.74 2.57 -12.47
N LEU A 74 -2.80 1.62 -12.54
CA LEU A 74 -1.76 1.45 -11.51
C LEU A 74 -0.79 2.64 -11.47
N VAL A 75 -0.44 3.18 -12.63
CA VAL A 75 0.42 4.36 -12.73
C VAL A 75 -0.27 5.57 -12.11
N GLU A 76 -1.54 5.82 -12.48
CA GLU A 76 -2.33 6.92 -11.94
C GLU A 76 -2.52 6.79 -10.42
N LEU A 77 -2.83 5.58 -9.94
CA LEU A 77 -2.97 5.30 -8.51
C LEU A 77 -1.68 5.61 -7.74
N GLY A 78 -0.53 5.13 -8.24
CA GLY A 78 0.77 5.37 -7.60
C GLY A 78 1.21 6.83 -7.64
N LEU A 79 0.88 7.57 -8.70
CA LEU A 79 1.10 9.01 -8.79
C LEU A 79 0.20 9.77 -7.82
N GLY A 80 -1.10 9.44 -7.78
CA GLY A 80 -2.07 10.09 -6.93
C GLY A 80 -1.80 9.90 -5.44
N VAL A 81 -1.29 8.73 -5.04
CA VAL A 81 -0.87 8.52 -3.64
C VAL A 81 0.35 9.38 -3.31
N ALA A 82 1.27 9.57 -4.26
CA ALA A 82 2.51 10.31 -4.04
C ALA A 82 2.33 11.84 -4.06
N ASP A 83 1.38 12.35 -4.85
CA ASP A 83 1.05 13.78 -4.88
C ASP A 83 -0.03 14.18 -3.87
N GLY A 84 -0.65 13.20 -3.21
CA GLY A 84 -1.65 13.39 -2.16
C GLY A 84 -3.08 13.53 -2.65
N SER A 85 -3.34 13.38 -3.96
CA SER A 85 -4.70 13.37 -4.53
C SER A 85 -5.49 12.09 -4.22
N VAL A 86 -4.80 10.98 -3.92
CA VAL A 86 -5.40 9.72 -3.47
C VAL A 86 -5.06 9.52 -1.99
N SER A 87 -6.07 9.59 -1.13
CA SER A 87 -5.91 9.30 0.29
C SER A 87 -5.81 7.78 0.54
N TYR A 88 -5.40 7.40 1.76
CA TYR A 88 -5.45 5.99 2.19
C TYR A 88 -6.86 5.37 2.00
N LYS A 89 -7.92 6.14 2.26
CA LYS A 89 -9.30 5.67 2.11
C LYS A 89 -9.65 5.46 0.64
N ASP A 90 -9.19 6.35 -0.24
CA ASP A 90 -9.42 6.23 -1.68
C ASP A 90 -8.68 5.02 -2.25
N LEU A 91 -7.43 4.80 -1.83
CA LEU A 91 -6.66 3.61 -2.20
C LEU A 91 -7.34 2.31 -1.72
N LEU A 92 -7.85 2.29 -0.49
CA LEU A 92 -8.59 1.13 0.03
C LEU A 92 -9.85 0.85 -0.78
N ASN A 93 -10.63 1.88 -1.09
CA ASN A 93 -11.84 1.72 -1.89
C ASN A 93 -11.48 1.24 -3.30
N TRP A 94 -10.43 1.79 -3.91
CA TRP A 94 -9.95 1.34 -5.21
C TRP A 94 -9.60 -0.16 -5.19
N ILE A 95 -8.89 -0.64 -4.16
CA ILE A 95 -8.60 -2.08 -4.01
C ILE A 95 -9.88 -2.90 -3.93
N ILE A 96 -10.87 -2.45 -3.14
CA ILE A 96 -12.15 -3.15 -2.96
C ILE A 96 -12.94 -3.22 -4.28
N ASP A 97 -12.92 -2.15 -5.07
CA ASP A 97 -13.67 -2.06 -6.32
C ASP A 97 -13.04 -2.91 -7.45
N HIS A 98 -11.75 -3.25 -7.34
CA HIS A 98 -11.00 -4.02 -8.35
C HIS A 98 -10.65 -5.45 -7.90
N SER A 99 -11.07 -5.86 -6.68
CA SER A 99 -10.83 -7.19 -6.08
C SER A 99 -11.99 -8.16 -6.20
#